data_AF-A0A944W2W4-F1
#
_entry.id   AF-A0A944W2W4-F1
#
_cell.length_a   1.000
_cell.length_b   1.000
_cell.length_c   1.000
_cell.angle_alpha   90.00
_cell.angle_beta   90.00
_cell.angle_gamma   90.00
#
_symmetry.space_group_name_H-M   'P 1'
#
loop_
_entity.id
_entity.type
_entity.pdbx_description
1 polymer ?
#
loop_
_entity_poly.entity_id
_entity_poly.type
_entity_poly.pdbx_seq_one_letter_code
_entity_poly.pdbx_strand_id
1 'polypeptide(L)'
;MAAALIGACGGDGGTITASPTETARPSEIATAIPDGEIVVRRQLNNLFTRQEGVEITAVRQAADTGNTGFIPPIVDLAAAGFADEERAAIANALTRLTGQEFDPASFNLYEDAYRWLGQHPEIVAVPGYDAWKGDLYSVVDRRFIDFFYEGVPASVPLSGAQWGGVGVDGIPPLDNPKVTPPDGATYLEFDEPVFGISINGETRAYPLRILAWHELSNDVVGGKPIALVY
;
A
#
# COMPACT_ATOMS: atom_id res chain seq x y z
N MET A 1 21.75 -10.08 -15.15
CA MET A 1 21.82 -11.09 -14.05
C MET A 1 20.52 -10.97 -13.27
N ALA A 2 19.56 -11.85 -13.53
CA ALA A 2 18.31 -11.94 -12.78
C ALA A 2 18.30 -13.32 -12.11
N ALA A 3 18.26 -13.34 -10.78
CA ALA A 3 18.23 -14.55 -9.99
C ALA A 3 16.77 -15.01 -9.86
N ALA A 4 16.42 -16.11 -10.52
CA ALA A 4 15.18 -16.83 -10.28
C ALA A 4 15.38 -17.74 -9.07
N LEU A 5 14.71 -17.44 -7.94
CA LEU A 5 14.57 -18.41 -6.86
C LEU A 5 13.47 -19.40 -7.22
N ILE A 6 13.85 -20.61 -7.61
CA ILE A 6 12.95 -21.74 -7.74
C ILE A 6 12.87 -22.43 -6.38
N GLY A 7 11.83 -22.13 -5.61
CA GLY A 7 11.45 -22.90 -4.44
C GLY A 7 10.68 -24.15 -4.87
N ALA A 8 11.36 -25.30 -4.94
CA ALA A 8 10.71 -26.59 -5.07
C ALA A 8 10.23 -27.06 -3.69
N CYS A 9 8.93 -27.33 -3.55
CA CYS A 9 8.41 -28.18 -2.48
C CYS A 9 7.51 -29.23 -3.12
N GLY A 10 8.00 -30.47 -3.11
CA GLY A 10 7.19 -31.66 -3.32
C GLY A 10 6.43 -31.99 -2.04
N GLY A 11 5.24 -32.58 -2.18
CA GLY A 11 4.44 -33.06 -1.06
C GLY A 11 3.01 -33.40 -1.49
N ASP A 12 2.82 -34.67 -1.84
CA ASP A 12 1.65 -35.55 -1.68
C ASP A 12 0.22 -35.00 -1.81
N GLY A 13 -0.54 -35.64 -2.71
CA GLY A 13 -1.96 -35.40 -3.00
C GLY A 13 -2.91 -35.79 -1.86
N GLY A 14 -2.93 -34.99 -0.80
CA GLY A 14 -3.99 -34.98 0.21
C GLY A 14 -5.17 -34.13 -0.25
N THR A 15 -6.38 -34.69 -0.17
CA THR A 15 -7.63 -33.95 -0.39
C THR A 15 -7.77 -32.86 0.67
N ILE A 16 -7.68 -31.58 0.27
CA ILE A 16 -7.93 -30.45 1.17
C ILE A 16 -9.45 -30.38 1.41
N THR A 17 -9.93 -31.00 2.48
CA THR A 17 -11.27 -30.70 3.01
C THR A 17 -11.20 -29.43 3.84
N ALA A 18 -11.80 -28.35 3.34
CA ALA A 18 -12.00 -27.14 4.13
C ALA A 18 -12.83 -27.48 5.36
N SER A 19 -12.25 -27.31 6.56
CA SER A 19 -13.03 -27.32 7.80
C SER A 19 -13.84 -26.03 7.85
N PRO A 20 -15.14 -26.07 8.23
CA PRO A 20 -15.90 -24.85 8.45
C PRO A 20 -15.20 -24.07 9.56
N THR A 21 -14.80 -22.83 9.26
CA THR A 21 -14.33 -21.90 10.29
C THR A 21 -15.44 -21.77 11.32
N GLU A 22 -15.16 -22.24 12.54
CA GLU A 22 -16.01 -22.00 13.70
C GLU A 22 -16.26 -20.49 13.76
N THR A 23 -17.50 -20.09 13.49
CA THR A 23 -17.90 -18.69 13.58
C THR A 23 -17.71 -18.30 15.03
N ALA A 24 -16.69 -17.49 15.30
CA ALA A 24 -16.49 -16.90 16.62
C ALA A 24 -17.83 -16.28 17.03
N ARG A 25 -18.43 -16.80 18.10
CA ARG A 25 -19.56 -16.14 18.76
C ARG A 25 -19.10 -14.73 19.11
N PRO A 26 -19.97 -13.70 19.04
CA PRO A 26 -19.63 -12.35 19.49
C PRO A 26 -19.37 -12.41 21.00
N SER A 27 -18.14 -12.71 21.39
CA SER A 27 -17.67 -12.59 22.76
C SER A 27 -17.25 -11.15 22.97
N GLU A 28 -18.06 -10.45 23.77
CA GLU A 28 -17.77 -9.17 24.41
C GLU A 28 -17.66 -7.98 23.45
N ILE A 29 -18.72 -7.16 23.45
CA ILE A 29 -18.70 -5.77 22.98
C ILE A 29 -17.52 -5.10 23.71
N ALA A 30 -16.51 -4.69 22.96
CA ALA A 30 -15.38 -3.94 23.49
C ALA A 30 -15.92 -2.77 24.33
N THR A 31 -15.47 -2.75 25.57
CA THR A 31 -15.73 -1.72 26.57
C THR A 31 -15.34 -0.35 26.01
N ALA A 32 -16.05 0.72 26.39
CA ALA A 32 -15.87 2.07 25.86
C ALA A 32 -14.39 2.47 25.65
N ILE A 33 -14.10 3.15 24.52
CA ILE A 33 -12.75 3.65 24.18
C ILE A 33 -12.21 4.47 25.38
N PRO A 34 -11.00 4.18 25.88
CA PRO A 34 -10.43 4.91 27.01
C PRO A 34 -10.33 6.42 26.72
N ASP A 35 -10.57 7.27 27.73
CA ASP A 35 -10.54 8.73 27.57
C ASP A 35 -9.21 9.24 26.96
N GLY A 36 -8.09 8.63 27.34
CA GLY A 36 -6.78 8.97 26.78
C GLY A 36 -6.68 8.68 25.28
N GLU A 37 -7.32 7.60 24.81
CA GLU A 37 -7.36 7.25 23.39
C GLU A 37 -8.30 8.19 22.62
N ILE A 38 -9.42 8.63 23.22
CA ILE A 38 -10.31 9.62 22.61
C ILE A 38 -9.55 10.92 22.29
N VAL A 39 -8.65 11.36 23.17
CA VAL A 39 -7.82 12.55 22.93
C VAL A 39 -6.87 12.32 21.76
N VAL A 40 -6.19 11.18 21.71
CA VAL A 40 -5.25 10.84 20.63
C VAL A 40 -5.96 10.73 19.29
N ARG A 41 -7.11 10.06 19.23
CA ARG A 41 -7.93 9.95 18.01
C ARG A 41 -8.42 11.31 17.51
N ARG A 42 -8.79 12.21 18.43
CA ARG A 42 -9.13 13.59 18.06
C ARG A 42 -7.94 14.33 17.46
N GLN A 43 -6.76 14.21 18.06
CA GLN A 43 -5.54 14.82 17.53
C GLN A 43 -5.20 14.27 16.15
N LEU A 44 -5.32 12.96 15.95
CA LEU A 44 -5.13 12.29 14.65
C LEU A 44 -6.11 12.84 13.60
N ASN A 45 -7.41 12.86 13.91
CA ASN A 45 -8.43 13.35 13.00
C ASN A 45 -8.28 14.84 12.68
N ASN A 46 -7.69 15.63 13.58
CA ASN A 46 -7.43 17.03 13.32
C ASN A 46 -6.25 17.24 12.36
N LEU A 47 -5.36 16.25 12.14
CA LEU A 47 -4.23 16.41 11.22
C LEU A 47 -4.68 16.67 9.78
N PHE A 48 -5.81 16.09 9.39
CA PHE A 48 -6.36 16.18 8.05
C PHE A 48 -7.88 16.21 8.08
N THR A 49 -8.47 17.13 7.33
CA THR A 49 -9.91 17.13 7.07
C THR A 49 -10.17 17.19 5.56
N ARG A 50 -11.28 16.59 5.12
CA ARG A 50 -11.68 16.65 3.70
C ARG A 50 -12.07 18.07 3.22
N GLN A 51 -12.35 18.98 4.15
CA GLN A 51 -12.77 20.35 3.82
C GLN A 51 -11.59 21.31 3.74
N GLU A 52 -10.68 21.23 4.72
CA GLU A 52 -9.59 22.20 4.90
C GLU A 52 -8.23 21.64 4.48
N GLY A 53 -8.09 20.32 4.31
CA GLY A 53 -6.83 19.68 3.97
C GLY A 53 -5.97 19.44 5.22
N VAL A 54 -4.68 19.77 5.16
CA VAL A 54 -3.76 19.63 6.31
C VAL A 54 -3.86 20.80 7.24
N GLU A 55 -4.04 20.49 8.51
CA GLU A 55 -4.05 21.50 9.57
C GLU A 55 -2.65 21.67 10.18
N ILE A 56 -1.92 22.70 9.75
CA ILE A 56 -0.57 23.03 10.27
C ILE A 56 -0.53 23.08 11.80
N THR A 57 -1.56 23.68 12.43
CA THR A 57 -1.64 23.77 13.89
C THR A 57 -1.79 22.40 14.53
N ALA A 58 -2.59 21.50 13.94
CA ALA A 58 -2.76 20.14 14.44
C ALA A 58 -1.48 19.32 14.28
N VAL A 59 -0.78 19.44 13.16
CA VAL A 59 0.53 18.79 12.92
C VAL A 59 1.55 19.20 13.99
N ARG A 60 1.64 20.50 14.29
CA ARG A 60 2.52 21.01 15.36
C ARG A 60 2.12 20.47 16.73
N GLN A 61 0.83 20.50 17.07
CA GLN A 61 0.32 19.99 18.34
C GLN A 61 0.58 18.49 18.52
N ALA A 62 0.44 17.70 17.46
CA ALA A 62 0.77 16.28 17.49
C ALA A 62 2.27 16.06 17.76
N ALA A 63 3.15 16.82 17.10
CA ALA A 63 4.59 16.77 17.35
C ALA A 63 4.96 17.21 18.78
N ASP A 64 4.27 18.20 19.34
CA ASP A 64 4.46 18.69 20.71
C ASP A 64 4.18 17.61 21.77
N THR A 65 3.36 16.59 21.45
CA THR A 65 3.09 15.48 22.38
C THR A 65 4.31 14.59 22.63
N GLY A 66 5.27 14.55 21.71
CA GLY A 66 6.37 13.59 21.71
C GLY A 66 5.96 12.14 21.45
N ASN A 67 4.69 11.89 21.12
CA ASN A 67 4.20 10.54 20.80
C ASN A 67 4.62 10.14 19.38
N THR A 68 5.60 9.23 19.29
CA THR A 68 6.14 8.72 18.03
C THR A 68 5.11 8.00 17.15
N GLY A 69 3.98 7.57 17.71
CA GLY A 69 2.88 7.00 16.92
C GLY A 69 2.21 7.97 15.95
N PHE A 70 2.48 9.28 16.05
CA PHE A 70 2.06 10.26 15.04
C PHE A 70 3.01 10.34 13.83
N ILE A 71 4.17 9.68 13.86
CA ILE A 71 5.09 9.70 12.72
C ILE A 71 4.42 9.11 11.46
N PRO A 72 3.81 7.90 11.48
CA PRO A 72 3.16 7.35 10.30
C PRO A 72 2.12 8.26 9.62
N PRO A 73 1.10 8.82 10.32
CA PRO A 73 0.16 9.73 9.66
C PRO A 73 0.82 11.00 9.15
N ILE A 74 1.83 11.56 9.84
CA ILE A 74 2.53 12.76 9.35
C ILE A 74 3.38 12.44 8.10
N VAL A 75 3.97 11.24 8.01
CA VAL A 75 4.64 10.76 6.79
C VAL A 75 3.64 10.64 5.63
N ASP A 76 2.44 10.09 5.87
CA ASP A 76 1.40 10.01 4.85
C ASP A 76 0.95 11.40 4.36
N LEU A 77 0.92 12.41 5.23
CA LEU A 77 0.65 13.78 4.81
C LEU A 77 1.76 14.35 3.92
N ALA A 78 3.02 13.97 4.12
CA ALA A 78 4.09 14.41 3.22
C ALA A 78 3.85 13.95 1.76
N ALA A 79 3.12 12.84 1.56
CA ALA A 79 2.81 12.28 0.24
C ALA A 79 1.72 13.05 -0.52
N ALA A 80 0.87 13.81 0.16
CA ALA A 80 -0.36 14.34 -0.41
C ALA A 80 -0.22 15.71 -1.11
N GLY A 81 1.02 16.13 -1.42
CA GLY A 81 1.29 17.21 -2.39
C GLY A 81 0.89 18.61 -1.92
N PHE A 82 1.07 18.92 -0.64
CA PHE A 82 0.65 20.20 -0.03
C PHE A 82 1.59 21.37 -0.35
N ALA A 83 1.14 22.59 -0.02
CA ALA A 83 1.90 23.82 -0.23
C ALA A 83 3.11 23.94 0.73
N ASP A 84 3.96 24.93 0.48
CA ASP A 84 5.26 25.04 1.14
C ASP A 84 5.17 25.20 2.67
N GLU A 85 4.10 25.83 3.18
CA GLU A 85 3.90 26.01 4.61
C GLU A 85 3.53 24.71 5.33
N GLU A 86 2.66 23.89 4.74
CA GLU A 86 2.31 22.55 5.22
C GLU A 86 3.53 21.64 5.16
N ARG A 87 4.28 21.66 4.04
CA ARG A 87 5.52 20.89 3.90
C ARG A 87 6.54 21.28 4.97
N ALA A 88 6.68 22.57 5.27
CA ALA A 88 7.52 23.04 6.36
C ALA A 88 7.02 22.57 7.74
N ALA A 89 5.71 22.59 7.98
CA ALA A 89 5.14 22.10 9.23
C ALA A 89 5.37 20.59 9.42
N ILE A 90 5.18 19.81 8.35
CA ILE A 90 5.39 18.36 8.32
C ILE A 90 6.87 18.03 8.57
N ALA A 91 7.80 18.64 7.84
CA ALA A 91 9.24 18.39 8.01
C ALA A 91 9.73 18.72 9.43
N ASN A 92 9.27 19.84 10.01
CA ASN A 92 9.59 20.24 11.37
C ASN A 92 8.99 19.27 12.41
N ALA A 93 7.75 18.83 12.20
CA ALA A 93 7.09 17.87 13.07
C ALA A 93 7.80 16.51 13.07
N LEU A 94 8.16 16.01 11.89
CA LEU A 94 8.95 14.81 11.73
C LEU A 94 10.31 14.97 12.44
N THR A 95 11.03 16.06 12.16
CA THR A 95 12.35 16.32 12.79
C THR A 95 12.27 16.30 14.31
N ARG A 96 11.21 16.87 14.87
CA ARG A 96 11.00 16.89 16.32
C ARG A 96 10.69 15.50 16.90
N LEU A 97 9.87 14.71 16.22
CA LEU A 97 9.46 13.39 16.70
C LEU A 97 10.55 12.33 16.52
N THR A 98 11.38 12.46 15.48
CA THR A 98 12.41 11.48 15.12
C THR A 98 13.81 11.86 15.63
N GLY A 99 14.08 13.15 15.81
CA GLY A 99 15.43 13.70 15.99
C GLY A 99 16.28 13.73 14.71
N GLN A 100 15.76 13.25 13.58
CA GLN A 100 16.39 13.27 12.26
C GLN A 100 15.98 14.55 11.52
N GLU A 101 16.94 15.31 11.01
CA GLU A 101 16.64 16.49 10.19
C GLU A 101 16.01 16.09 8.86
N PHE A 102 14.87 16.72 8.53
CA PHE A 102 14.20 16.63 7.24
C PHE A 102 14.12 18.01 6.59
N ASP A 103 14.60 18.13 5.34
CA ASP A 103 14.60 19.39 4.61
C ASP A 103 13.20 19.69 4.04
N PRO A 104 12.53 20.77 4.50
CA PRO A 104 11.23 21.16 3.96
C PRO A 104 11.28 21.61 2.49
N ALA A 105 12.45 21.98 1.95
CA ALA A 105 12.62 22.31 0.54
C ALA A 105 12.89 21.09 -0.34
N SER A 106 13.15 19.92 0.26
CA SER A 106 13.47 18.69 -0.50
C SER A 106 12.25 18.20 -1.29
N PHE A 107 12.41 18.04 -2.60
CA PHE A 107 11.43 17.36 -3.45
C PHE A 107 11.15 15.92 -2.96
N ASN A 108 12.12 15.31 -2.27
CA ASN A 108 12.05 13.95 -1.76
C ASN A 108 11.63 13.86 -0.29
N LEU A 109 11.11 14.94 0.33
CA LEU A 109 10.74 14.95 1.75
C LEU A 109 9.94 13.71 2.18
N TYR A 110 8.93 13.34 1.39
CA TYR A 110 8.12 12.14 1.63
C TYR A 110 8.97 10.86 1.59
N GLU A 111 9.76 10.67 0.52
CA GLU A 111 10.60 9.49 0.33
C GLU A 111 11.63 9.35 1.45
N ASP A 112 12.26 10.46 1.86
CA ASP A 112 13.26 10.48 2.93
C ASP A 112 12.61 10.07 4.26
N ALA A 113 11.44 10.62 4.58
CA ALA A 113 10.70 10.30 5.79
C ALA A 113 10.14 8.87 5.79
N TYR A 114 9.63 8.40 4.65
CA TYR A 114 9.13 7.04 4.47
C TYR A 114 10.25 6.00 4.61
N ARG A 115 11.42 6.24 4.00
CA ARG A 115 12.60 5.38 4.14
C ARG A 115 13.12 5.33 5.56
N TRP A 116 13.13 6.47 6.24
CA TRP A 116 13.46 6.51 7.67
C TRP A 116 12.47 5.64 8.46
N LEU A 117 11.16 5.86 8.30
CA LEU A 117 10.13 5.07 9.00
C LEU A 117 10.26 3.56 8.75
N GLY A 118 10.59 3.15 7.53
CA GLY A 118 10.83 1.74 7.18
C GLY A 118 12.02 1.09 7.90
N GLN A 119 12.95 1.89 8.43
CA GLN A 119 14.08 1.44 9.26
C GLN A 119 13.73 1.36 10.75
N HIS A 120 12.53 1.81 11.14
CA HIS A 120 12.06 1.90 12.52
C HIS A 120 10.78 1.06 12.73
N PRO A 121 10.84 -0.27 12.57
CA PRO A 121 9.69 -1.16 12.72
C PRO A 121 9.10 -1.20 14.14
N GLU A 122 9.82 -0.68 15.13
CA GLU A 122 9.33 -0.50 16.51
C GLU A 122 8.26 0.59 16.64
N ILE A 123 8.12 1.49 15.66
CA ILE A 123 7.13 2.55 15.68
C ILE A 123 5.76 1.98 15.31
N VAL A 124 4.85 2.04 16.28
CA VAL A 124 3.44 1.67 16.11
C VAL A 124 2.61 2.95 16.01
N ALA A 125 1.78 3.04 14.97
CA ALA A 125 0.92 4.20 14.76
C ALA A 125 -0.10 4.36 15.90
N VAL A 126 -0.56 5.59 16.12
CA VAL A 126 -1.63 5.89 17.08
C VAL A 126 -2.93 5.14 16.76
N PRO A 127 -3.77 4.82 17.78
CA PRO A 127 -5.07 4.19 17.56
C PRO A 127 -5.96 4.97 16.56
N GLY A 128 -6.65 4.23 15.69
CA GLY A 128 -7.49 4.79 14.62
C GLY A 128 -6.74 5.19 13.34
N TYR A 129 -5.41 4.99 13.27
CA TYR A 129 -4.61 5.30 12.09
C TYR A 129 -5.07 4.55 10.82
N ASP A 130 -5.52 3.32 10.97
CA ASP A 130 -6.07 2.49 9.90
C ASP A 130 -7.27 3.17 9.20
N ALA A 131 -8.33 3.48 9.95
CA ALA A 131 -9.50 4.16 9.42
C ALA A 131 -9.15 5.58 8.92
N TRP A 132 -8.29 6.30 9.65
CA TRP A 132 -7.83 7.63 9.25
C TRP A 132 -7.09 7.61 7.90
N LYS A 133 -6.26 6.60 7.64
CA LYS A 133 -5.55 6.43 6.37
C LYS A 133 -6.52 6.16 5.22
N GLY A 134 -7.56 5.36 5.46
CA GLY A 134 -8.66 5.19 4.51
C GLY A 134 -9.36 6.50 4.18
N ASP A 135 -9.61 7.31 5.20
CA ASP A 135 -10.20 8.64 5.04
C ASP A 135 -9.31 9.58 4.22
N LEU A 136 -7.99 9.59 4.47
CA LEU A 136 -7.02 10.35 3.68
C LEU A 136 -7.04 9.93 2.21
N TYR A 137 -6.92 8.63 1.91
CA TYR A 137 -6.88 8.13 0.54
C TYR A 137 -8.22 8.20 -0.18
N SER A 138 -9.34 8.26 0.56
CA SER A 138 -10.67 8.41 -0.03
C SER A 138 -10.88 9.71 -0.83
N VAL A 139 -9.99 10.71 -0.63
CA VAL A 139 -9.95 11.93 -1.45
C VAL A 139 -9.62 11.60 -2.91
N VAL A 140 -8.77 10.60 -3.13
CA VAL A 140 -8.39 10.10 -4.46
C VAL A 140 -9.49 9.21 -5.01
N ASP A 141 -9.88 8.19 -4.25
CA ASP A 141 -10.94 7.25 -4.63
C ASP A 141 -11.66 6.78 -3.37
N ARG A 142 -12.98 6.99 -3.29
CA ARG A 142 -13.78 6.62 -2.12
C ARG A 142 -13.67 5.14 -1.75
N ARG A 143 -13.37 4.26 -2.71
CA ARG A 143 -13.21 2.82 -2.48
C ARG A 143 -12.00 2.48 -1.61
N PHE A 144 -11.06 3.39 -1.37
CA PHE A 144 -9.95 3.12 -0.47
C PHE A 144 -10.39 2.81 0.98
N ILE A 145 -11.58 3.26 1.40
CA ILE A 145 -12.14 2.93 2.72
C ILE A 145 -12.44 1.43 2.88
N ASP A 146 -12.59 0.69 1.78
CA ASP A 146 -12.84 -0.76 1.83
C ASP A 146 -11.57 -1.55 2.18
N PHE A 147 -10.40 -0.93 2.04
CA PHE A 147 -9.09 -1.54 2.33
C PHE A 147 -8.47 -1.04 3.65
N PHE A 148 -8.87 0.14 4.10
CA PHE A 148 -8.34 0.80 5.30
C PHE A 148 -9.48 1.19 6.21
N TYR A 149 -9.78 0.33 7.19
CA TYR A 149 -10.85 0.50 8.15
C TYR A 149 -10.39 0.09 9.56
N GLU A 150 -11.14 0.50 10.57
CA GLU A 150 -10.81 0.24 11.98
C GLU A 150 -10.68 -1.28 12.23
N GLY A 151 -9.52 -1.69 12.73
CA GLY A 151 -9.19 -3.07 13.05
C GLY A 151 -8.92 -3.95 11.82
N VAL A 152 -8.60 -3.35 10.66
CA VAL A 152 -8.27 -4.13 9.45
C VAL A 152 -7.13 -5.12 9.75
N PRO A 153 -7.30 -6.41 9.41
CA PRO A 153 -6.24 -7.39 9.59
C PRO A 153 -5.04 -7.08 8.70
N ALA A 154 -3.85 -6.96 9.30
CA ALA A 154 -2.61 -6.72 8.57
C ALA A 154 -1.48 -7.60 9.11
N SER A 155 -0.73 -8.25 8.20
CA SER A 155 0.48 -9.01 8.54
C SER A 155 1.76 -8.18 8.44
N VAL A 156 1.65 -6.96 7.90
CA VAL A 156 2.70 -5.96 7.78
C VAL A 156 2.20 -4.63 8.33
N PRO A 157 3.08 -3.71 8.77
CA PRO A 157 2.64 -2.39 9.23
C PRO A 157 1.87 -1.63 8.14
N LEU A 158 0.71 -1.07 8.49
CA LEU A 158 -0.11 -0.26 7.57
C LEU A 158 0.62 1.00 7.08
N SER A 159 1.62 1.46 7.82
CA SER A 159 2.52 2.54 7.40
C SER A 159 3.34 2.20 6.16
N GLY A 160 3.53 0.92 5.83
CA GLY A 160 4.18 0.46 4.61
C GLY A 160 3.24 0.37 3.40
N ALA A 161 1.92 0.49 3.60
CA ALA A 161 0.94 0.43 2.51
C ALA A 161 0.72 1.83 1.94
N GLN A 162 1.38 2.15 0.82
CA GLN A 162 1.36 3.49 0.24
C GLN A 162 0.49 3.58 -1.02
N TRP A 163 -0.08 4.76 -1.29
CA TRP A 163 -0.83 5.01 -2.51
C TRP A 163 0.10 5.06 -3.74
N GLY A 164 -0.20 4.25 -4.76
CA GLY A 164 0.62 4.08 -5.97
C GLY A 164 0.34 5.06 -7.11
N GLY A 165 -0.46 6.12 -6.90
CA GLY A 165 -0.69 7.17 -7.91
C GLY A 165 -1.94 7.01 -8.80
N VAL A 166 -2.69 5.92 -8.65
CA VAL A 166 -3.95 5.68 -9.39
C VAL A 166 -5.10 5.34 -8.44
N GLY A 167 -6.34 5.51 -8.91
CA GLY A 167 -7.52 5.02 -8.20
C GLY A 167 -7.59 3.50 -8.17
N VAL A 168 -8.55 2.96 -7.43
CA VAL A 168 -8.75 1.50 -7.37
C VAL A 168 -9.09 0.99 -8.78
N ASP A 169 -8.41 -0.05 -9.24
CA ASP A 169 -8.49 -0.58 -10.62
C ASP A 169 -8.14 0.44 -11.72
N GLY A 170 -7.41 1.51 -11.40
CA GLY A 170 -6.98 2.51 -12.38
C GLY A 170 -6.03 1.97 -13.45
N ILE A 171 -5.36 0.85 -13.16
CA ILE A 171 -4.57 0.05 -14.10
C ILE A 171 -5.23 -1.33 -14.15
N PRO A 172 -6.11 -1.60 -15.12
CA PRO A 172 -6.87 -2.84 -15.15
C PRO A 172 -5.94 -4.02 -15.49
N PRO A 173 -5.91 -5.08 -14.67
CA PRO A 173 -5.09 -6.24 -14.98
C PRO A 173 -5.60 -6.97 -16.22
N LEU A 174 -4.73 -7.76 -16.83
CA LEU A 174 -5.12 -8.75 -17.83
C LEU A 174 -5.53 -10.04 -17.14
N ASP A 175 -6.83 -10.28 -17.03
CA ASP A 175 -7.37 -11.53 -16.50
C ASP A 175 -7.69 -12.54 -17.61
N ASN A 176 -6.96 -13.66 -17.61
CA ASN A 176 -7.03 -14.72 -18.62
C ASN A 176 -7.06 -14.16 -20.05
N PRO A 177 -6.03 -13.39 -20.46
CA PRO A 177 -6.04 -12.70 -21.74
C PRO A 177 -6.15 -13.69 -22.90
N LYS A 178 -6.80 -13.24 -23.98
CA LYS A 178 -6.83 -14.01 -25.23
C LYS A 178 -5.43 -14.11 -25.80
N VAL A 179 -5.11 -15.28 -26.33
CA VAL A 179 -3.79 -15.57 -26.92
C VAL A 179 -3.92 -15.73 -28.42
N THR A 180 -2.92 -15.24 -29.14
CA THR A 180 -2.78 -15.39 -30.58
C THR A 180 -1.60 -16.31 -30.88
N PRO A 181 -1.65 -17.14 -31.95
CA PRO A 181 -0.47 -17.86 -32.41
C PRO A 181 0.63 -16.89 -32.89
N PRO A 182 1.90 -17.34 -33.01
CA PRO A 182 3.02 -16.46 -33.36
C PRO A 182 2.84 -15.69 -34.67
N ASP A 183 2.22 -16.31 -35.68
CA ASP A 183 1.92 -15.69 -36.98
C ASP A 183 0.79 -14.64 -36.91
N GLY A 184 -0.04 -14.69 -35.87
CA GLY A 184 -1.07 -13.70 -35.59
C GLY A 184 -0.58 -12.47 -34.80
N ALA A 185 0.67 -12.44 -34.35
CA ALA A 185 1.24 -11.32 -33.60
C ALA A 185 1.85 -10.23 -34.52
N THR A 186 1.13 -9.85 -35.59
CA THR A 186 1.62 -8.94 -36.64
C THR A 186 1.80 -7.48 -36.20
N TYR A 187 1.50 -7.17 -34.93
CA TYR A 187 1.63 -5.84 -34.33
C TYR A 187 2.99 -5.65 -33.63
N LEU A 188 3.80 -6.70 -33.51
CA LEU A 188 5.14 -6.64 -32.92
C LEU A 188 6.18 -6.48 -34.02
N GLU A 189 7.11 -5.56 -33.82
CA GLU A 189 8.36 -5.52 -34.57
C GLU A 189 9.30 -6.64 -34.11
N PHE A 190 10.30 -6.97 -34.94
CA PHE A 190 11.20 -8.10 -34.72
C PHE A 190 12.00 -8.03 -33.41
N ASP A 191 12.35 -6.83 -32.96
CA ASP A 191 13.21 -6.58 -31.80
C ASP A 191 12.43 -6.13 -30.55
N GLU A 192 11.10 -6.22 -30.56
CA GLU A 192 10.30 -5.88 -29.38
C GLU A 192 10.45 -6.91 -28.26
N PRO A 193 10.72 -6.46 -27.01
CA PRO A 193 10.88 -7.37 -25.89
C PRO A 193 9.56 -8.00 -25.46
N VAL A 194 9.66 -9.27 -25.08
CA VAL A 194 8.56 -10.05 -24.50
C VAL A 194 9.04 -10.75 -23.24
N PHE A 195 8.11 -11.00 -22.32
CA PHE A 195 8.31 -11.93 -21.22
C PHE A 195 7.89 -13.32 -21.69
N GLY A 196 8.84 -14.24 -21.79
CA GLY A 196 8.58 -15.63 -22.14
C GLY A 196 8.39 -16.49 -20.89
N ILE A 197 7.34 -17.31 -20.87
CA ILE A 197 7.14 -18.34 -19.84
C ILE A 197 6.95 -19.70 -20.52
N SER A 198 7.50 -20.75 -19.92
CA SER A 198 7.25 -22.12 -20.34
C SER A 198 7.02 -23.01 -19.11
N ILE A 199 5.84 -23.61 -19.03
CA ILE A 199 5.42 -24.48 -17.93
C ILE A 199 4.75 -25.71 -18.53
N ASN A 200 5.17 -26.91 -18.11
CA ASN A 200 4.57 -28.18 -18.52
C ASN A 200 4.42 -28.35 -20.05
N GLY A 201 5.35 -27.80 -20.84
CA GLY A 201 5.34 -27.86 -22.30
C GLY A 201 4.47 -26.81 -22.99
N GLU A 202 3.70 -26.01 -22.25
CA GLU A 202 3.01 -24.84 -22.78
C GLU A 202 3.91 -23.60 -22.66
N THR A 203 4.05 -22.86 -23.75
CA THR A 203 4.88 -21.65 -23.81
C THR A 203 4.02 -20.45 -24.20
N ARG A 204 4.21 -19.34 -23.50
CA ARG A 204 3.49 -18.08 -23.74
C ARG A 204 4.48 -16.91 -23.75
N ALA A 205 4.20 -15.92 -24.59
CA ALA A 205 4.95 -14.67 -24.66
C ALA A 205 4.00 -13.51 -24.34
N TYR A 206 4.40 -12.65 -23.41
CA TYR A 206 3.67 -11.46 -23.03
C TYR A 206 4.45 -10.24 -23.50
N PRO A 207 3.97 -9.51 -24.51
CA PRO A 207 4.69 -8.36 -25.02
C PRO A 207 4.82 -7.27 -23.96
N LEU A 208 6.04 -6.75 -23.81
CA LEU A 208 6.30 -5.67 -22.87
C LEU A 208 5.39 -4.47 -23.17
N ARG A 209 5.17 -4.14 -24.44
CA ARG A 209 4.32 -3.00 -24.80
C ARG A 209 2.87 -3.12 -24.32
N ILE A 210 2.38 -4.33 -24.07
CA ILE A 210 1.03 -4.57 -23.53
C ILE A 210 1.12 -4.54 -22.00
N LEU A 211 2.07 -5.27 -21.42
CA LEU A 211 2.23 -5.30 -19.97
C LEU A 211 2.62 -3.94 -19.37
N ALA A 212 3.32 -3.08 -20.09
CA ALA A 212 3.64 -1.73 -19.63
C ALA A 212 2.39 -0.86 -19.42
N TRP A 213 1.25 -1.22 -20.02
CA TRP A 213 -0.04 -0.54 -19.79
C TRP A 213 -0.90 -1.21 -18.73
N HIS A 214 -0.73 -2.52 -18.52
CA HIS A 214 -1.60 -3.32 -17.67
C HIS A 214 -0.95 -3.73 -16.35
N GLU A 215 0.38 -3.72 -16.27
CA GLU A 215 1.30 -4.01 -15.17
C GLU A 215 1.15 -5.39 -14.49
N LEU A 216 0.02 -6.07 -14.70
CA LEU A 216 -0.33 -7.37 -14.16
C LEU A 216 -1.07 -8.20 -15.20
N SER A 217 -0.67 -9.46 -15.35
CA SER A 217 -1.46 -10.48 -16.04
C SER A 217 -1.67 -11.70 -15.15
N ASN A 218 -2.94 -12.00 -14.87
CA ASN A 218 -3.36 -13.24 -14.24
C ASN A 218 -3.69 -14.24 -15.35
N ASP A 219 -2.97 -15.36 -15.41
CA ASP A 219 -3.11 -16.33 -16.49
C ASP A 219 -2.94 -17.77 -15.98
N VAL A 220 -3.25 -18.75 -16.81
CA VAL A 220 -2.99 -20.17 -16.57
C VAL A 220 -2.13 -20.69 -17.72
N VAL A 221 -0.90 -21.09 -17.41
CA VAL A 221 0.04 -21.66 -18.38
C VAL A 221 0.46 -23.06 -17.93
N GLY A 222 0.30 -24.06 -18.80
CA GLY A 222 0.63 -25.44 -18.49
C GLY A 222 -0.21 -26.00 -17.33
N GLY A 223 -1.43 -25.48 -17.16
CA GLY A 223 -2.33 -25.81 -16.04
C GLY A 223 -1.94 -25.20 -14.69
N LYS A 224 -0.94 -24.30 -14.64
CA LYS A 224 -0.57 -23.58 -13.41
C LYS A 224 -1.05 -22.13 -13.47
N PRO A 225 -1.78 -21.65 -12.44
CA PRO A 225 -2.08 -20.22 -12.33
C PRO A 225 -0.79 -19.45 -12.09
N ILE A 226 -0.65 -18.31 -12.76
CA ILE A 226 0.45 -17.38 -12.63
C ILE A 226 -0.09 -15.95 -12.47
N ALA A 227 0.69 -15.13 -11.79
CA ALA A 227 0.58 -13.68 -11.81
C ALA A 227 1.90 -13.12 -12.33
N LEU A 228 1.87 -12.51 -13.51
CA LEU A 228 3.02 -11.84 -14.10
C LEU A 228 2.93 -10.34 -13.81
N VAL A 229 3.90 -9.81 -13.08
CA VAL A 229 4.01 -8.37 -12.73
C VAL A 229 5.22 -7.78 -13.45
N TYR A 230 5.08 -6.58 -14.01
CA TYR A 230 6.12 -5.85 -14.73
C TYR A 230 6.43 -4.49 -14.08
#